data_AF-A0A5K3FA44-F1
#
_entry.id   AF-A0A5K3FA44-F1
#
_cell.length_a   1.000
_cell.length_b   1.000
_cell.length_c   1.000
_cell.angle_alpha   90.00
_cell.angle_beta   90.00
_cell.angle_gamma   90.00
#
_symmetry.space_group_name_H-M   'P 1'
#
loop_
_entity.id
_entity.type
_entity.pdbx_description
1 polymer ?
#
loop_
_entity_poly.entity_id
_entity_poly.type
_entity_poly.pdbx_seq_one_letter_code
_entity_poly.pdbx_strand_id
1 'polypeptide(L)'
;MPHIEIPLGREAFTEVLRQIILASGDFFAVGDVLSAVVVEALNNHADYIADAFAARLKNEKSITLRRLVATFADCPLQLFRIFNYVSAFAQNVYLLDGSMDPQYAASKSLSIFHSECERRQISLDFQDAVPQIILDGYQARMLRIDKFAIDAPTSEYLDFTRLRQRARLFGLSERRAFNYWLSQSGLTNRGDAMPVLAYLVTLCLKDLLDVALASRQRFGINLRSQLTAVELQQASLCIRRLKSYL
;
A
#
# COMPACT_ATOMS: atom_id res chain seq x y z
N MET A 1 -10.55 -28.74 -10.13
CA MET A 1 -11.44 -28.77 -8.94
C MET A 1 -11.32 -27.43 -8.24
N PRO A 2 -12.37 -26.63 -8.10
CA PRO A 2 -12.29 -25.37 -7.37
C PRO A 2 -12.62 -25.66 -5.91
N HIS A 3 -11.59 -25.74 -5.05
CA HIS A 3 -11.84 -25.66 -3.61
C HIS A 3 -12.19 -24.22 -3.26
N ILE A 4 -13.35 -24.08 -2.66
CA ILE A 4 -13.97 -22.85 -2.18
C ILE A 4 -13.13 -22.33 -1.00
N GLU A 5 -12.10 -21.52 -1.27
CA GLU A 5 -11.35 -20.74 -0.26
C GLU A 5 -11.86 -19.28 -0.13
N ILE A 6 -12.91 -18.94 -0.87
CA ILE A 6 -13.41 -17.56 -1.02
C ILE A 6 -13.81 -16.89 0.32
N PRO A 7 -14.44 -17.57 1.31
CA PRO A 7 -14.85 -16.90 2.56
C PRO A 7 -13.65 -16.39 3.38
N LEU A 8 -12.63 -17.23 3.53
CA LEU A 8 -11.44 -16.94 4.34
C LEU A 8 -10.56 -15.85 3.70
N GLY A 9 -10.50 -15.80 2.38
CA GLY A 9 -9.76 -14.76 1.65
C GLY A 9 -10.37 -13.37 1.83
N ARG A 10 -11.70 -13.27 1.74
CA ARG A 10 -12.44 -12.02 1.91
C ARG A 10 -12.35 -11.49 3.34
N GLU A 11 -12.48 -12.37 4.33
CA GLU A 11 -12.33 -12.01 5.74
C GLU A 11 -10.90 -11.50 6.04
N ALA A 12 -9.88 -12.24 5.57
CA ALA A 12 -8.49 -11.83 5.72
C ALA A 12 -8.21 -10.48 5.05
N PHE A 13 -8.77 -10.24 3.87
CA PHE A 13 -8.63 -8.96 3.17
C PHE A 13 -9.29 -7.81 3.94
N THR A 14 -10.53 -8.02 4.39
CA THR A 14 -11.26 -7.04 5.21
C THR A 14 -10.50 -6.70 6.48
N GLU A 15 -9.90 -7.69 7.14
CA GLU A 15 -9.08 -7.48 8.33
C GLU A 15 -7.80 -6.67 8.03
N VAL A 16 -7.11 -6.94 6.91
CA VAL A 16 -5.96 -6.11 6.50
C VAL A 16 -6.39 -4.67 6.25
N LEU A 17 -7.55 -4.43 5.63
CA LEU A 17 -8.08 -3.07 5.43
C LEU A 17 -8.36 -2.37 6.77
N ARG A 18 -8.96 -3.08 7.74
CA ARG A 18 -9.15 -2.57 9.10
C ARG A 18 -7.81 -2.18 9.71
N GLN A 19 -6.81 -3.06 9.64
CA GLN A 19 -5.49 -2.81 10.19
C GLN A 19 -4.79 -1.62 9.54
N ILE A 20 -4.92 -1.43 8.22
CA ILE A 20 -4.38 -0.27 7.51
C ILE A 20 -4.99 1.04 8.02
N ILE A 21 -6.31 1.07 8.23
CA ILE A 21 -7.00 2.24 8.79
C ILE A 21 -6.53 2.49 10.22
N LEU A 22 -6.57 1.49 11.09
CA LEU A 22 -6.18 1.62 12.49
C LEU A 22 -4.70 2.07 12.62
N ALA A 23 -3.80 1.49 11.81
CA ALA A 23 -2.38 1.84 11.74
C ALA A 23 -2.11 3.28 11.28
N SER A 24 -3.11 3.97 10.71
CA SER A 24 -3.03 5.40 10.37
C SER A 24 -3.32 6.34 11.55
N GLY A 25 -3.61 5.79 12.73
CA GLY A 25 -3.92 6.54 13.95
C GLY A 25 -5.41 6.58 14.29
N ASP A 26 -6.26 5.87 13.54
CA ASP A 26 -7.71 5.70 13.83
C ASP A 26 -7.99 4.72 14.99
N PHE A 27 -6.98 3.95 15.41
CA PHE A 27 -7.07 2.93 16.47
C PHE A 27 -7.75 3.42 17.76
N PHE A 28 -7.62 4.70 18.08
CA PHE A 28 -7.97 5.22 19.41
C PHE A 28 -9.24 6.05 19.47
N ALA A 29 -9.89 6.36 18.35
CA ALA A 29 -10.98 7.32 18.41
C ALA A 29 -12.29 6.76 19.00
N VAL A 30 -12.48 5.43 19.12
CA VAL A 30 -13.55 4.78 19.93
C VAL A 30 -13.15 3.35 20.41
N GLY A 31 -11.86 3.05 20.60
CA GLY A 31 -11.36 1.74 21.06
C GLY A 31 -11.74 0.55 20.16
N ASP A 32 -10.86 0.12 19.25
CA ASP A 32 -11.02 -1.03 18.31
C ASP A 32 -12.29 -1.09 17.42
N VAL A 33 -13.32 -0.29 17.70
CA VAL A 33 -14.58 -0.23 16.96
C VAL A 33 -14.40 0.72 15.79
N LEU A 34 -13.85 0.17 14.71
CA LEU A 34 -13.87 0.79 13.39
C LEU A 34 -15.19 0.52 12.68
N SER A 35 -15.85 1.59 12.23
CA SER A 35 -17.09 1.51 11.47
C SER A 35 -16.93 0.67 10.20
N ALA A 36 -17.82 -0.30 10.01
CA ALA A 36 -17.83 -1.17 8.84
C ALA A 36 -17.94 -0.38 7.52
N VAL A 37 -18.66 0.75 7.53
CA VAL A 37 -18.83 1.62 6.36
C VAL A 37 -17.52 2.30 5.95
N VAL A 38 -16.62 2.58 6.90
CA VAL A 38 -15.29 3.15 6.60
C VAL A 38 -14.41 2.08 5.94
N VAL A 39 -14.48 0.85 6.44
CA VAL A 39 -13.76 -0.29 5.83
C VAL A 39 -14.28 -0.56 4.42
N GLU A 40 -15.60 -0.51 4.21
CA GLU A 40 -16.24 -0.64 2.91
C GLU A 40 -15.80 0.46 1.94
N ALA A 41 -15.69 1.71 2.41
CA ALA A 41 -15.18 2.80 1.57
C ALA A 41 -13.73 2.58 1.12
N LEU A 42 -12.87 2.02 1.99
CA LEU A 42 -11.51 1.63 1.61
C LEU A 42 -11.52 0.42 0.65
N ASN A 43 -12.43 -0.54 0.84
CA ASN A 43 -12.61 -1.68 -0.06
C ASN A 43 -12.99 -1.23 -1.48
N ASN A 44 -13.95 -0.31 -1.60
CA ASN A 44 -14.36 0.25 -2.89
C ASN A 44 -13.20 0.99 -3.60
N HIS A 45 -12.29 1.58 -2.84
CA HIS A 45 -11.06 2.13 -3.41
C HIS A 45 -10.07 1.04 -3.82
N ALA A 46 -9.98 -0.05 -3.06
CA ALA A 46 -9.17 -1.21 -3.41
C ALA A 46 -9.64 -1.88 -4.71
N ASP A 47 -10.94 -1.90 -4.98
CA ASP A 47 -11.52 -2.37 -6.24
C ASP A 47 -11.11 -1.46 -7.41
N TYR A 48 -11.13 -0.14 -7.23
CA TYR A 48 -10.59 0.80 -8.21
C TYR A 48 -9.10 0.56 -8.48
N ILE A 49 -8.30 0.34 -7.43
CA ILE A 49 -6.87 0.02 -7.59
C ILE A 49 -6.72 -1.31 -8.34
N ALA A 50 -7.55 -2.32 -8.05
CA ALA A 50 -7.56 -3.59 -8.76
C ALA A 50 -7.78 -3.40 -10.26
N ASP A 51 -8.79 -2.62 -10.66
CA ASP A 51 -9.09 -2.32 -12.05
C ASP A 51 -7.95 -1.55 -12.73
N ALA A 52 -7.37 -0.55 -12.06
CA ALA A 52 -6.28 0.25 -12.61
C ALA A 52 -5.00 -0.57 -12.84
N PHE A 53 -4.61 -1.40 -11.86
CA PHE A 53 -3.48 -2.31 -12.02
C PHE A 53 -3.75 -3.38 -13.08
N ALA A 54 -4.97 -3.92 -13.14
CA ALA A 54 -5.38 -4.86 -14.16
C ALA A 54 -5.25 -4.24 -15.56
N ALA A 55 -5.76 -3.03 -15.78
CA ALA A 55 -5.67 -2.34 -17.06
C ALA A 55 -4.22 -2.20 -17.57
N ARG A 56 -3.26 -2.03 -16.65
CA ARG A 56 -1.84 -1.92 -16.96
C ARG A 56 -1.13 -3.28 -17.13
N LEU A 57 -1.53 -4.32 -16.40
CA LEU A 57 -0.81 -5.60 -16.30
C LEU A 57 -1.49 -6.80 -16.98
N LYS A 58 -2.74 -6.69 -17.45
CA LYS A 58 -3.58 -7.82 -17.90
C LYS A 58 -2.97 -8.70 -19.00
N ASN A 59 -2.10 -8.15 -19.84
CA ASN A 59 -1.47 -8.88 -20.95
C ASN A 59 -0.14 -9.55 -20.59
N GLU A 60 0.34 -9.38 -19.35
CA GLU A 60 1.63 -9.91 -18.93
C GLU A 60 1.52 -11.36 -18.48
N LYS A 61 2.28 -12.26 -19.11
CA LYS A 61 2.30 -13.70 -18.79
C LYS A 61 2.84 -14.00 -17.38
N SER A 62 3.67 -13.11 -16.83
CA SER A 62 4.20 -13.20 -15.47
C SER A 62 4.62 -11.80 -15.00
N ILE A 63 4.29 -11.48 -13.75
CA ILE A 63 4.59 -10.18 -13.15
C ILE A 63 6.00 -10.26 -12.55
N THR A 64 6.98 -9.78 -13.33
CA THR A 64 8.37 -9.67 -12.92
C THR A 64 8.76 -8.23 -12.60
N LEU A 65 9.89 -8.04 -11.90
CA LEU A 65 10.34 -6.69 -11.53
C LEU A 65 10.58 -5.83 -12.78
N ARG A 66 11.22 -6.41 -13.80
CA ARG A 66 11.43 -5.77 -15.11
C ARG A 66 10.10 -5.32 -15.72
N ARG A 67 9.05 -6.15 -15.61
CA ARG A 67 7.72 -5.81 -16.13
C ARG A 67 7.02 -4.73 -15.33
N LEU A 68 7.13 -4.72 -14.00
CA LEU A 68 6.60 -3.63 -13.19
C LEU A 68 7.25 -2.29 -13.57
N VAL A 69 8.57 -2.24 -13.66
CA VAL A 69 9.30 -1.01 -14.09
C VAL A 69 8.86 -0.57 -15.48
N ALA A 70 8.75 -1.50 -16.43
CA ALA A 70 8.27 -1.22 -17.77
C ALA A 70 6.83 -0.66 -17.82
N THR A 71 5.95 -1.22 -16.99
CA THR A 71 4.51 -0.91 -16.97
C THR A 71 4.23 0.46 -16.36
N PHE A 72 5.07 0.87 -15.42
CA PHE A 72 4.95 2.14 -14.71
C PHE A 72 5.99 3.18 -15.16
N ALA A 73 6.55 3.02 -16.37
CA ALA A 73 7.58 3.92 -16.89
C ALA A 73 7.11 5.39 -16.99
N ASP A 74 5.81 5.61 -17.15
CA ASP A 74 5.12 6.91 -17.21
C ASP A 74 4.62 7.40 -15.84
N CYS A 75 4.93 6.68 -14.76
CA CYS A 75 4.37 6.88 -13.43
C CYS A 75 5.48 7.06 -12.38
N PRO A 76 6.02 8.29 -12.22
CA PRO A 76 7.16 8.57 -11.35
C PRO A 76 6.95 8.11 -9.89
N LEU A 77 5.73 8.27 -9.37
CA LEU A 77 5.37 7.82 -8.02
C LEU A 77 5.60 6.32 -7.83
N GLN A 78 5.14 5.50 -8.78
CA GLN A 78 5.25 4.05 -8.65
C GLN A 78 6.69 3.58 -8.90
N LEU A 79 7.43 4.23 -9.81
CA LEU A 79 8.87 3.98 -9.97
C LEU A 79 9.66 4.29 -8.71
N PHE A 80 9.39 5.43 -8.07
CA PHE A 80 9.98 5.80 -6.78
C PHE A 80 9.68 4.76 -5.70
N ARG A 81 8.45 4.24 -5.65
CA ARG A 81 8.05 3.19 -4.70
C ARG A 81 8.73 1.86 -4.98
N ILE A 82 8.83 1.46 -6.24
CA ILE A 82 9.57 0.25 -6.64
C ILE A 82 11.03 0.39 -6.21
N PHE A 83 11.66 1.53 -6.51
CA PHE A 83 13.03 1.84 -6.10
C PHE A 83 13.21 1.73 -4.59
N ASN A 84 12.36 2.40 -3.79
CA ASN A 84 12.44 2.33 -2.33
C ASN A 84 12.26 0.91 -1.80
N TYR A 85 11.36 0.13 -2.40
CA TYR A 85 11.16 -1.26 -2.02
C TYR A 85 12.43 -2.09 -2.27
N VAL A 86 13.01 -2.01 -3.46
CA VAL A 86 14.21 -2.82 -3.79
C VAL A 86 15.45 -2.35 -3.04
N SER A 87 15.54 -1.06 -2.71
CA SER A 87 16.63 -0.47 -1.92
C SER A 87 16.56 -0.84 -0.43
N ALA A 88 15.37 -0.83 0.18
CA ALA A 88 15.23 -0.94 1.64
C ALA A 88 14.52 -2.21 2.12
N PHE A 89 13.60 -2.76 1.34
CA PHE A 89 12.68 -3.82 1.78
C PHE A 89 12.95 -5.20 1.18
N ALA A 90 13.71 -5.29 0.08
CA ALA A 90 14.15 -6.57 -0.47
C ALA A 90 14.82 -7.44 0.62
N GLN A 91 15.64 -6.82 1.49
CA GLN A 91 16.32 -7.51 2.59
C GLN A 91 15.37 -8.26 3.54
N ASN A 92 14.17 -7.73 3.79
CA ASN A 92 13.22 -8.30 4.75
C ASN A 92 12.42 -9.48 4.18
N VAL A 93 12.25 -9.57 2.86
CA VAL A 93 11.50 -10.67 2.23
C VAL A 93 12.37 -11.92 2.06
N TYR A 94 13.68 -11.77 1.85
CA TYR A 94 14.59 -12.93 1.74
C TYR A 94 14.87 -13.60 3.10
N LEU A 95 14.69 -12.90 4.22
CA LEU A 95 14.69 -13.51 5.55
C LEU A 95 13.57 -14.56 5.73
N LEU A 96 12.49 -14.47 4.95
CA LEU A 96 11.34 -15.37 5.04
C LEU A 96 11.51 -16.64 4.19
N ASP A 97 12.39 -16.64 3.20
CA ASP A 97 12.56 -17.75 2.23
C ASP A 97 13.86 -18.54 2.44
N GLY A 98 14.71 -18.12 3.40
CA GLY A 98 15.86 -18.87 3.95
C GLY A 98 16.96 -19.29 2.95
N SER A 99 16.84 -18.92 1.68
CA SER A 99 17.57 -19.55 0.58
C SER A 99 18.60 -18.66 -0.11
N MET A 100 18.66 -17.36 0.22
CA MET A 100 19.64 -16.41 -0.32
C MET A 100 20.08 -15.37 0.71
N ASP A 101 21.33 -14.93 0.60
CA ASP A 101 21.84 -13.76 1.30
C ASP A 101 20.97 -12.53 0.95
N PRO A 102 20.30 -11.91 1.94
CA PRO A 102 19.45 -10.74 1.73
C PRO A 102 20.17 -9.57 1.04
N GLN A 103 21.48 -9.40 1.27
CA GLN A 103 22.27 -8.33 0.65
C GLN A 103 22.45 -8.59 -0.85
N TYR A 104 22.80 -9.83 -1.21
CA TYR A 104 22.96 -10.24 -2.60
C TYR A 104 21.68 -10.08 -3.40
N ALA A 105 20.54 -10.47 -2.82
CA ALA A 105 19.26 -10.45 -3.52
C ALA A 105 18.68 -9.03 -3.67
N ALA A 106 18.92 -8.14 -2.70
CA ALA A 106 18.64 -6.71 -2.83
C ALA A 106 19.50 -6.08 -3.95
N SER A 107 20.81 -6.37 -3.98
CA SER A 107 21.73 -5.91 -5.03
C SER A 107 21.30 -6.37 -6.42
N LYS A 108 20.90 -7.64 -6.57
CA LYS A 108 20.37 -8.17 -7.84
C LYS A 108 19.09 -7.45 -8.28
N SER A 109 18.16 -7.21 -7.35
CA SER A 109 16.90 -6.52 -7.66
C SER A 109 17.13 -5.06 -8.09
N LEU A 110 18.05 -4.37 -7.41
CA LEU A 110 18.50 -3.03 -7.79
C LEU A 110 19.14 -3.00 -9.17
N SER A 111 20.02 -3.96 -9.47
CA SER A 111 20.63 -4.09 -10.80
C SER A 111 19.58 -4.29 -11.90
N ILE A 112 18.56 -5.12 -11.65
CA ILE A 112 17.43 -5.31 -12.59
C ILE A 112 16.65 -4.00 -12.78
N PHE A 113 16.37 -3.27 -11.70
CA PHE A 113 15.67 -1.99 -11.74
C PHE A 113 16.43 -0.96 -12.59
N HIS A 114 17.71 -0.73 -12.27
CA HIS A 114 18.55 0.23 -12.99
C HIS A 114 18.72 -0.15 -14.47
N SER A 115 19.02 -1.43 -14.76
CA SER A 115 19.15 -1.91 -16.13
C SER A 115 17.89 -1.69 -16.96
N GLU A 116 16.71 -1.87 -16.37
CA GLU A 116 15.46 -1.64 -17.09
C GLU A 116 15.15 -0.15 -17.28
N CYS A 117 15.51 0.70 -16.31
CA CYS A 117 15.38 2.14 -16.42
C CYS A 117 16.29 2.70 -17.52
N GLU A 118 17.56 2.29 -17.54
CA GLU A 118 18.54 2.65 -18.58
C GLU A 118 18.06 2.21 -19.97
N ARG A 119 17.63 0.94 -20.10
CA ARG A 119 17.12 0.39 -21.37
C ARG A 119 15.95 1.18 -21.93
N ARG A 120 15.14 1.80 -21.06
CA ARG A 120 13.94 2.55 -21.41
C ARG A 120 14.12 4.07 -21.36
N GLN A 121 15.33 4.55 -21.04
CA GLN A 121 15.63 5.97 -20.88
C GLN A 121 14.71 6.67 -19.85
N ILE A 122 14.38 5.96 -18.77
CA ILE A 122 13.59 6.50 -17.66
C ILE A 122 14.50 7.41 -16.82
N SER A 123 14.11 8.68 -16.66
CA SER A 123 14.79 9.57 -15.72
C SER A 123 14.51 9.13 -14.29
N LEU A 124 15.57 8.95 -13.50
CA LEU A 124 15.49 8.64 -12.07
C LEU A 124 15.50 9.92 -11.20
N ASP A 125 15.04 11.03 -11.77
CA ASP A 125 14.77 12.23 -10.99
C ASP A 125 13.40 12.10 -10.32
N PHE A 126 13.42 11.76 -9.04
CA PHE A 126 12.22 11.64 -8.22
C PHE A 126 11.84 12.95 -7.52
N GLN A 127 12.48 14.07 -7.87
CA GLN A 127 11.98 15.39 -7.46
C GLN A 127 10.52 15.52 -7.93
N ASP A 128 9.63 15.80 -6.97
CA ASP A 128 8.18 15.90 -7.19
C ASP A 128 7.46 14.61 -7.64
N ALA A 129 8.08 13.43 -7.48
CA ALA A 129 7.43 12.16 -7.79
C ALA A 129 6.18 11.91 -6.93
N VAL A 130 6.13 12.47 -5.73
CA VAL A 130 4.98 12.35 -4.81
C VAL A 130 4.13 13.61 -4.86
N PRO A 131 2.85 13.51 -5.26
CA PRO A 131 1.93 14.65 -5.25
C PRO A 131 1.84 15.33 -3.88
N GLN A 132 1.85 16.66 -3.85
CA GLN A 132 1.86 17.44 -2.60
C GLN A 132 0.74 17.07 -1.64
N ILE A 133 -0.47 16.80 -2.15
CA ILE A 133 -1.61 16.39 -1.31
C ILE A 133 -1.37 15.06 -0.55
N ILE A 134 -0.58 14.15 -1.14
CA ILE A 134 -0.18 12.90 -0.47
C ILE A 134 0.91 13.20 0.58
N LEU A 135 1.85 14.11 0.29
CA LEU A 135 2.87 14.53 1.25
C LEU A 135 2.27 15.23 2.48
N ASP A 136 1.36 16.18 2.26
CA ASP A 136 0.63 16.88 3.32
C ASP A 136 -0.14 15.88 4.18
N GLY A 137 -0.80 14.93 3.53
CA GLY A 137 -1.54 13.85 4.17
C GLY A 137 -0.66 12.93 5.01
N TYR A 138 0.48 12.53 4.46
CA TYR A 138 1.49 11.74 5.16
C TYR A 138 1.97 12.48 6.42
N GLN A 139 2.26 13.78 6.31
CA GLN A 139 2.66 14.61 7.46
C GLN A 139 1.54 14.67 8.50
N ALA A 140 0.29 14.90 8.09
CA ALA A 140 -0.86 14.87 8.99
C ALA A 140 -1.00 13.52 9.72
N ARG A 141 -0.78 12.42 9.00
CA ARG A 141 -0.76 11.07 9.59
C ARG A 141 0.36 10.89 10.59
N MET A 142 1.58 11.36 10.29
CA MET A 142 2.70 11.28 11.24
C MET A 142 2.42 12.10 12.49
N LEU A 143 1.92 13.33 12.35
CA LEU A 143 1.51 14.16 13.48
C LEU A 143 0.44 13.49 14.34
N ARG A 144 -0.49 12.76 13.71
CA ARG A 144 -1.52 11.98 14.42
C ARG A 144 -0.90 10.83 15.21
N ILE A 145 0.05 10.12 14.63
CA ILE A 145 0.78 9.01 15.25
C ILE A 145 1.68 9.50 16.39
N ASP A 146 2.42 10.59 16.19
CA ASP A 146 3.34 11.13 17.21
C ASP A 146 2.57 11.60 18.43
N LYS A 147 1.42 12.27 18.23
CA LYS A 147 0.52 12.64 19.31
C LYS A 147 0.01 11.42 20.09
N PHE A 148 -0.24 10.30 19.42
CA PHE A 148 -0.57 9.06 20.11
C PHE A 148 0.62 8.55 20.93
N ALA A 149 1.82 8.48 20.33
CA ALA A 149 3.01 7.96 21.01
C ALA A 149 3.36 8.71 22.30
N ILE A 150 3.03 10.01 22.37
CA ILE A 150 3.20 10.83 23.57
C ILE A 150 2.18 10.47 24.67
N ASP A 151 0.92 10.24 24.29
CA ASP A 151 -0.19 10.11 25.23
C ASP A 151 -0.43 8.64 25.67
N ALA A 152 0.18 7.66 24.99
CA ALA A 152 -0.12 6.24 25.15
C ALA A 152 0.66 5.53 26.27
N PRO A 153 0.04 4.62 27.03
CA PRO A 153 0.76 3.64 27.84
C PRO A 153 1.70 2.78 26.99
N THR A 154 2.83 2.35 27.57
CA THR A 154 3.84 1.54 26.88
C THR A 154 3.27 0.29 26.19
N SER A 155 2.31 -0.40 26.83
CA SER A 155 1.66 -1.59 26.25
C SER A 155 0.89 -1.25 24.97
N GLU A 156 0.13 -0.17 24.97
CA GLU A 156 -0.64 0.28 23.82
C GLU A 156 0.28 0.75 22.69
N TYR A 157 1.36 1.45 23.03
CA TYR A 157 2.38 1.85 22.05
C TYR A 157 3.04 0.64 21.37
N LEU A 158 3.35 -0.42 22.14
CA LEU A 158 3.91 -1.66 21.59
C LEU A 158 2.91 -2.37 20.68
N ASP A 159 1.65 -2.47 21.08
CA ASP A 159 0.61 -3.11 20.27
C ASP A 159 0.32 -2.32 18.99
N PHE A 160 0.30 -0.99 19.07
CA PHE A 160 0.21 -0.14 17.89
C PHE A 160 1.42 -0.29 16.96
N THR A 161 2.63 -0.40 17.52
CA THR A 161 3.85 -0.64 16.73
C THR A 161 3.79 -1.97 15.99
N ARG A 162 3.35 -3.05 16.66
CA ARG A 162 3.12 -4.36 16.04
C ARG A 162 2.05 -4.28 14.95
N LEU A 163 0.95 -3.57 15.22
CA LEU A 163 -0.11 -3.32 14.24
C LEU A 163 0.44 -2.64 12.97
N ARG A 164 1.25 -1.59 13.11
CA ARG A 164 1.85 -0.90 11.96
C ARG A 164 2.75 -1.81 11.12
N GLN A 165 3.45 -2.74 11.75
CA GLN A 165 4.32 -3.70 11.06
C GLN A 165 3.53 -4.75 10.25
N ARG A 166 2.34 -5.15 10.74
CA ARG A 166 1.46 -6.12 10.05
C ARG A 166 0.45 -5.49 9.08
N ALA A 167 0.16 -4.20 9.19
CA ALA A 167 -0.81 -3.48 8.36
C ALA A 167 -0.33 -3.29 6.90
N ARG A 168 -0.31 -4.39 6.15
CA ARG A 168 0.14 -4.52 4.76
C ARG A 168 -0.48 -5.76 4.11
N LEU A 169 -0.59 -5.76 2.79
CA LEU A 169 -1.14 -6.90 2.05
C LEU A 169 -0.17 -8.08 1.91
N PHE A 170 1.12 -7.90 2.19
CA PHE A 170 2.13 -8.96 2.03
C PHE A 170 2.91 -9.24 3.30
N GLY A 171 2.82 -10.49 3.77
CA GLY A 171 3.51 -11.04 4.92
C GLY A 171 3.09 -12.50 5.12
N LEU A 172 3.61 -13.17 6.15
CA LEU A 172 3.36 -14.60 6.38
C LEU A 172 1.86 -14.92 6.56
N SER A 173 1.13 -14.01 7.23
CA SER A 173 -0.30 -14.18 7.54
C SER A 173 -1.20 -13.54 6.48
N GLU A 174 -0.69 -12.56 5.74
CA GLU A 174 -1.45 -11.68 4.86
C GLU A 174 -1.45 -12.17 3.40
N ARG A 175 -0.67 -13.21 3.05
CA ARG A 175 -0.69 -13.84 1.72
C ARG A 175 -2.10 -14.20 1.24
N ARG A 176 -3.01 -14.59 2.14
CA ARG A 176 -4.41 -14.88 1.80
C ARG A 176 -5.17 -13.63 1.36
N ALA A 177 -5.00 -12.52 2.06
CA ALA A 177 -5.60 -11.23 1.72
C ALA A 177 -5.14 -10.75 0.33
N PHE A 178 -3.84 -10.81 0.06
CA PHE A 178 -3.32 -10.42 -1.24
C PHE A 178 -3.73 -11.38 -2.36
N ASN A 179 -3.75 -12.69 -2.12
CA ASN A 179 -4.27 -13.66 -3.09
C ASN A 179 -5.75 -13.40 -3.42
N TYR A 180 -6.56 -13.02 -2.42
CA TYR A 180 -7.94 -12.63 -2.63
C TYR A 180 -8.02 -11.39 -3.51
N TRP A 181 -7.31 -10.31 -3.18
CA TRP A 181 -7.27 -9.10 -4.01
C TRP A 181 -6.77 -9.36 -5.44
N LEU A 182 -5.72 -10.18 -5.60
CA LEU A 182 -5.23 -10.62 -6.92
C LEU A 182 -6.31 -11.35 -7.74
N SER A 183 -7.11 -12.21 -7.09
CA SER A 183 -8.21 -12.90 -7.76
C SER A 183 -9.28 -11.94 -8.27
N GLN A 184 -9.56 -10.87 -7.52
CA GLN A 184 -10.55 -9.85 -7.90
C GLN A 184 -10.05 -8.96 -9.04
N SER A 185 -8.76 -8.63 -9.06
CA SER A 185 -8.15 -7.86 -10.16
C SER A 185 -8.00 -8.65 -11.47
N GLY A 186 -8.22 -9.97 -11.46
CA GLY A 186 -7.97 -10.84 -12.61
C GLY A 186 -6.48 -11.02 -12.93
N LEU A 187 -5.58 -10.56 -12.06
CA LEU A 187 -4.12 -10.74 -12.17
C LEU A 187 -3.72 -12.13 -11.65
N THR A 188 -4.08 -13.17 -12.40
CA THR A 188 -3.78 -14.56 -12.02
C THR A 188 -2.32 -14.96 -12.25
N ASN A 189 -1.59 -14.16 -13.03
CA ASN A 189 -0.22 -14.47 -13.45
C ASN A 189 0.78 -14.15 -12.34
N ARG A 190 1.28 -15.19 -11.68
CA ARG A 190 2.27 -15.07 -10.61
C ARG A 190 3.68 -14.83 -11.17
N GLY A 191 4.52 -14.17 -10.39
CA GLY A 191 5.92 -13.92 -10.72
C GLY A 191 6.74 -13.55 -9.49
N ASP A 192 8.02 -13.29 -9.68
CA ASP A 192 8.97 -12.97 -8.60
C ASP A 192 8.73 -11.59 -7.96
N ALA A 193 7.96 -10.71 -8.63
CA ALA A 193 7.66 -9.37 -8.14
C ALA A 193 6.30 -9.25 -7.42
N MET A 194 5.68 -10.36 -7.02
CA MET A 194 4.48 -10.34 -6.17
C MET A 194 4.64 -9.52 -4.88
N PRO A 195 5.76 -9.62 -4.14
CA PRO A 195 5.97 -8.81 -2.95
C PRO A 195 5.99 -7.30 -3.24
N VAL A 196 6.61 -6.92 -4.37
CA VAL A 196 6.68 -5.53 -4.84
C VAL A 196 5.27 -5.03 -5.18
N LEU A 197 4.51 -5.81 -5.94
CA LEU A 197 3.13 -5.45 -6.31
C LEU A 197 2.26 -5.25 -5.07
N ALA A 198 2.31 -6.18 -4.11
CA ALA A 198 1.54 -6.06 -2.88
C ALA A 198 1.94 -4.86 -2.02
N TYR A 199 3.24 -4.49 -2.03
CA TYR A 199 3.72 -3.26 -1.42
C TYR A 199 3.14 -2.02 -2.11
N LEU A 200 3.15 -1.97 -3.45
CA LEU A 200 2.56 -0.85 -4.21
C LEU A 200 1.07 -0.69 -3.90
N VAL A 201 0.30 -1.77 -3.91
CA VAL A 201 -1.14 -1.75 -3.58
C VAL A 201 -1.36 -1.27 -2.15
N THR A 202 -0.55 -1.76 -1.20
CA THR A 202 -0.61 -1.30 0.20
C THR A 202 -0.36 0.20 0.31
N LEU A 203 0.60 0.75 -0.44
CA LEU A 203 0.85 2.18 -0.45
C LEU A 203 -0.29 2.96 -1.09
N CYS A 204 -0.91 2.45 -2.16
CA CYS A 204 -2.06 3.12 -2.76
C CYS A 204 -3.26 3.20 -1.81
N LEU A 205 -3.49 2.15 -1.01
CA LEU A 205 -4.50 2.18 0.06
C LEU A 205 -4.16 3.22 1.15
N LYS A 206 -2.87 3.36 1.48
CA LYS A 206 -2.38 4.36 2.44
C LYS A 206 -2.49 5.79 1.90
N ASP A 207 -2.31 6.01 0.61
CA ASP A 207 -2.50 7.31 -0.03
C ASP A 207 -3.93 7.81 0.13
N LEU A 208 -4.92 6.92 0.07
CA LEU A 208 -6.32 7.29 0.30
C LEU A 208 -6.50 7.93 1.69
N LEU A 209 -5.90 7.31 2.71
CA LEU A 209 -5.94 7.80 4.07
C LEU A 209 -5.18 9.13 4.19
N ASP A 210 -4.02 9.24 3.54
CA ASP A 210 -3.23 10.47 3.52
C ASP A 210 -4.01 11.62 2.88
N VAL A 211 -4.62 11.42 1.71
CA VAL A 211 -5.43 12.45 1.03
C VAL A 211 -6.66 12.84 1.87
N ALA A 212 -7.28 11.89 2.57
CA ALA A 212 -8.37 12.19 3.50
C ALA A 212 -7.87 13.05 4.68
N LEU A 213 -6.73 12.73 5.27
CA LEU A 213 -6.13 13.48 6.37
C LEU A 213 -5.65 14.87 5.95
N ALA A 214 -5.09 15.03 4.75
CA ALA A 214 -4.73 16.31 4.17
C ALA A 214 -5.96 17.22 4.06
N SER A 215 -7.07 16.65 3.57
CA SER A 215 -8.34 17.36 3.44
C SER A 215 -8.86 17.78 4.82
N ARG A 216 -8.81 16.89 5.83
CA ARG A 216 -9.19 17.22 7.21
C ARG A 216 -8.36 18.37 7.78
N GLN A 217 -7.05 18.32 7.61
CA GLN A 217 -6.15 19.38 8.07
C GLN A 217 -6.51 20.72 7.41
N ARG A 218 -6.75 20.72 6.08
CA ARG A 218 -7.15 21.92 5.33
C ARG A 218 -8.50 22.50 5.79
N PHE A 219 -9.45 21.65 6.17
CA PHE A 219 -10.77 22.09 6.66
C PHE A 219 -10.80 22.36 8.18
N GLY A 220 -9.66 22.27 8.88
CA GLY A 220 -9.61 22.46 10.33
C GLY A 220 -10.34 21.37 11.13
N ILE A 221 -10.58 20.21 10.53
CA ILE A 221 -11.22 19.08 11.20
C ILE A 221 -10.18 18.41 12.09
N ASN A 222 -10.57 18.13 13.35
CA ASN A 222 -9.68 17.51 14.33
C ASN A 222 -9.07 16.20 13.79
N LEU A 223 -7.74 16.13 13.70
CA LEU A 223 -7.02 14.93 13.24
C LEU A 223 -7.10 13.76 14.23
N ARG A 224 -7.59 13.96 15.46
CA ARG A 224 -7.75 12.90 16.47
C ARG A 224 -9.04 12.09 16.33
N SER A 225 -10.09 12.62 15.71
CA SER A 225 -11.35 11.89 15.52
C SER A 225 -11.27 10.90 14.35
N GLN A 226 -12.16 9.88 14.35
CA GLN A 226 -12.21 8.83 13.34
C GLN A 226 -12.36 9.39 11.92
N LEU A 227 -11.74 8.72 10.95
CA LEU A 227 -12.05 8.93 9.55
C LEU A 227 -13.48 8.46 9.25
N THR A 228 -14.15 9.18 8.37
CA THR A 228 -15.50 8.84 7.92
C THR A 228 -15.47 8.26 6.51
N ALA A 229 -16.50 7.48 6.17
CA ALA A 229 -16.63 6.91 4.82
C ALA A 229 -16.70 7.99 3.74
N VAL A 230 -17.35 9.12 4.03
CA VAL A 230 -17.48 10.26 3.10
C VAL A 230 -16.10 10.86 2.79
N GLU A 231 -15.24 11.00 3.80
CA GLU A 231 -13.87 11.51 3.61
C GLU A 231 -13.04 10.57 2.73
N LEU A 232 -13.16 9.25 2.92
CA LEU A 232 -12.47 8.27 2.06
C LEU A 232 -13.02 8.28 0.63
N GLN A 233 -14.34 8.41 0.45
CA GLN A 233 -14.95 8.53 -0.88
C GLN A 233 -14.47 9.79 -1.61
N GLN A 234 -14.43 10.94 -0.93
CA GLN A 234 -13.90 12.19 -1.48
C GLN A 234 -12.41 12.08 -1.81
N ALA A 235 -11.61 11.49 -0.92
CA ALA A 235 -10.19 11.23 -1.17
C ALA A 235 -9.99 10.33 -2.40
N SER A 236 -10.83 9.31 -2.59
CA SER A 236 -10.78 8.44 -3.77
C SER A 236 -11.05 9.23 -5.05
N LEU A 237 -12.00 10.18 -5.05
CA LEU A 237 -12.26 11.04 -6.19
C LEU A 237 -11.08 11.98 -6.49
N CYS A 238 -10.42 12.50 -5.45
CA CYS A 238 -9.21 13.31 -5.61
C CYS A 238 -8.06 12.50 -6.23
N ILE A 239 -7.80 11.29 -5.72
CA ILE A 239 -6.75 10.39 -6.25
C ILE A 239 -6.97 10.07 -7.72
N ARG A 240 -8.22 9.75 -8.11
CA ARG A 240 -8.59 9.46 -9.51
C ARG A 240 -8.35 10.63 -10.47
N ARG A 241 -8.20 11.85 -9.95
CA ARG A 241 -7.90 13.07 -10.73
C ARG A 241 -6.41 13.42 -10.74
N LEU A 242 -5.58 12.74 -9.95
CA LEU A 242 -4.14 12.94 -9.97
C LEU A 242 -3.58 12.38 -11.28
N LYS A 243 -2.90 13.23 -12.04
CA LYS A 243 -2.21 12.83 -13.26
C LYS A 243 -1.12 11.84 -12.91
N SER A 244 -0.99 10.78 -13.72
CA SER A 244 0.08 9.78 -13.60
C SER A 244 0.15 9.10 -12.22
N TYR A 245 -0.98 8.90 -11.54
CA TYR A 245 -1.02 8.19 -10.25
C TYR A 245 -1.01 6.66 -10.40
N LEU A 246 -1.91 6.14 -11.25
CA LEU A 246 -2.08 4.73 -11.64
C LEU A 246 -2.58 4.62 -13.07
#